data_AF-A0A0C2J1E0-F1
#
_entry.id   AF-A0A0C2J1E0-F1
#
_cell.length_a   1.000
_cell.length_b   1.000
_cell.length_c   1.000
_cell.angle_alpha   90.00
_cell.angle_beta   90.00
_cell.angle_gamma   90.00
#
_symmetry.space_group_name_H-M   'P 1'
#
loop_
_entity.id
_entity.type
_entity.pdbx_description
1 polymer ?
#
loop_
_entity_poly.entity_id
_entity_poly.type
_entity_poly.pdbx_seq_one_letter_code
_entity_poly.pdbx_strand_id
1 'polypeptide(L)'
;MTKGDLSPKGVTLERISRVERQNNKLQPISGVKMTIRLMENKTVSKRPYPIPLKLQEALNEEIQRLLSEWIIRKAQCTDYISPAYPIVKKNGKIKLDADY
;
A
#
# COMPACT_ATOMS: atom_id res chain seq x y z
N MET A 1 39.46 -16.66 28.90
CA MET A 1 39.34 -16.81 27.43
C MET A 1 38.00 -17.51 27.20
N THR A 2 36.99 -16.96 26.54
CA THR A 2 36.97 -16.22 25.27
C THR A 2 35.79 -15.22 25.26
N LYS A 3 35.96 -14.10 24.54
CA LYS A 3 34.99 -13.02 24.36
C LYS A 3 33.86 -13.44 23.40
N GLY A 4 32.67 -12.86 23.57
CA GLY A 4 31.51 -12.99 22.67
C GLY A 4 30.50 -11.87 22.92
N ASP A 5 30.86 -10.69 22.43
CA ASP A 5 30.06 -9.55 21.92
C ASP A 5 28.71 -9.13 22.54
N LEU A 6 28.68 -7.83 22.86
CA LEU A 6 27.53 -7.02 23.24
C LEU A 6 26.61 -6.75 22.03
N SER A 7 25.31 -6.97 22.19
CA SER A 7 24.25 -6.22 21.49
C SER A 7 23.11 -5.91 22.47
N PRO A 8 22.62 -4.65 22.57
CA PRO A 8 21.71 -4.25 23.63
C PRO A 8 20.35 -4.94 23.49
N LYS A 9 19.98 -5.61 24.58
CA LYS A 9 18.74 -6.38 24.75
C LYS A 9 17.49 -5.53 24.46
N GLY A 10 16.62 -6.03 23.57
CA GLY A 10 15.18 -6.05 23.85
C GLY A 10 14.29 -4.94 23.26
N VAL A 11 14.52 -4.46 22.04
CA VAL A 11 13.46 -3.75 21.30
C VAL A 11 12.63 -4.78 20.53
N THR A 12 11.55 -5.27 21.16
CA THR A 12 10.59 -6.19 20.53
C THR A 12 9.99 -5.54 19.27
N LEU A 13 9.86 -6.28 18.17
CA LEU A 13 9.24 -5.82 16.91
C LEU A 13 7.85 -5.19 17.12
N GLU A 14 7.11 -5.69 18.11
CA GLU A 14 5.85 -5.15 18.62
C GLU A 14 5.94 -3.65 18.98
N ARG A 15 7.03 -3.25 19.64
CA ARG A 15 7.26 -1.87 20.10
C ARG A 15 7.57 -0.93 18.94
N ILE A 16 8.32 -1.41 17.94
CA ILE A 16 8.62 -0.67 16.70
C ILE A 16 7.32 -0.41 15.93
N SER A 17 6.46 -1.43 15.80
CA SER A 17 5.16 -1.28 15.13
C SER A 17 4.22 -0.30 15.83
N ARG A 18 4.32 -0.15 17.16
CA ARG A 18 3.48 0.75 17.95
C ARG A 18 3.94 2.21 17.86
N VAL A 19 5.25 2.45 17.74
CA VAL A 19 5.83 3.78 17.58
C VAL A 19 5.58 4.32 16.17
N GLU A 20 5.67 3.49 15.13
CA GLU A 20 5.30 3.89 13.76
C GLU A 20 3.81 4.21 13.60
N ARG A 21 2.93 3.51 14.35
CA ARG A 21 1.47 3.79 14.38
C ARG A 21 1.12 5.19 14.87
N GLN A 22 1.93 5.82 15.71
CA GLN A 22 1.59 7.13 16.31
C GLN A 22 1.77 8.31 15.35
N ASN A 23 2.51 8.13 14.24
CA ASN A 23 2.78 9.21 13.28
C ASN A 23 1.86 9.22 12.05
N ASN A 24 0.92 8.28 11.96
CA ASN A 24 0.04 8.17 10.78
C ASN A 24 -1.30 8.88 11.03
N LYS A 25 -1.61 9.88 10.19
CA LYS A 25 -2.86 10.66 10.28
C LYS A 25 -4.09 9.82 9.94
N LEU A 26 -3.93 8.77 9.15
CA LEU A 26 -5.01 7.92 8.66
C LEU A 26 -4.85 6.51 9.24
N GLN A 27 -5.95 5.94 9.74
CA GLN A 27 -5.99 4.61 10.32
C GLN A 27 -7.29 3.90 9.95
N PRO A 28 -7.26 2.58 9.70
CA PRO A 28 -8.48 1.81 9.50
C PRO A 28 -9.31 1.76 10.78
N ILE A 29 -10.64 1.84 10.64
CA ILE A 29 -11.58 1.66 11.75
C ILE A 29 -11.56 0.18 12.13
N SER A 30 -10.98 -0.12 13.30
CA SER A 30 -10.85 -1.49 13.79
C SER A 30 -12.22 -2.12 14.07
N GLY A 31 -12.40 -3.38 13.66
CA GLY A 31 -13.62 -4.15 13.90
C GLY A 31 -14.79 -3.87 12.95
N VAL A 32 -14.68 -2.88 12.06
CA VAL A 32 -15.72 -2.56 11.07
C VAL A 32 -15.34 -3.14 9.72
N LYS A 33 -16.23 -3.93 9.11
CA LYS A 33 -16.10 -4.45 7.76
C LYS A 33 -17.21 -3.91 6.88
N MET A 34 -16.85 -3.37 5.72
CA MET A 34 -17.80 -3.02 4.67
C MET A 34 -17.99 -4.21 3.73
N THR A 35 -19.23 -4.60 3.49
CA THR A 35 -19.58 -5.66 2.54
C THR A 35 -20.11 -5.04 1.26
N ILE A 36 -19.44 -5.34 0.14
CA ILE A 36 -19.90 -4.96 -1.20
C ILE A 36 -20.73 -6.12 -1.76
N ARG A 37 -22.00 -5.87 -2.10
CA ARG A 37 -22.88 -6.87 -2.71
C ARG A 37 -22.71 -6.86 -4.23
N LEU A 38 -22.46 -8.02 -4.82
CA LEU A 38 -22.33 -8.18 -6.27
C LEU A 38 -23.68 -8.60 -6.87
N MET A 39 -23.95 -8.12 -8.08
CA MET A 39 -25.11 -8.55 -8.87
C MET A 39 -24.91 -9.96 -9.44
N GLU A 40 -23.67 -10.28 -9.82
CA GLU A 40 -23.28 -11.57 -10.39
C GLU A 40 -21.98 -12.08 -9.74
N ASN A 41 -21.85 -13.40 -9.58
CA ASN A 41 -20.64 -14.03 -9.06
C ASN A 41 -19.63 -14.30 -10.18
N LYS A 42 -19.18 -13.23 -10.85
CA LYS A 42 -18.21 -13.31 -11.95
C LYS A 42 -16.98 -12.45 -11.65
N THR A 43 -15.80 -13.05 -11.79
CA THR A 43 -14.52 -12.36 -11.64
C THR A 43 -14.10 -11.74 -12.97
N VAL A 44 -13.40 -10.61 -12.90
CA VAL A 44 -12.86 -9.91 -14.07
C VAL A 44 -11.41 -9.57 -13.79
N SER A 45 -10.53 -9.97 -14.71
CA SER A 45 -9.10 -9.68 -14.68
C SER A 45 -8.71 -9.00 -15.98
N LYS A 46 -8.41 -7.70 -15.89
CA LYS A 46 -7.97 -6.85 -16.98
C LYS A 46 -6.45 -6.67 -16.89
N ARG A 47 -5.78 -6.61 -18.05
CA ARG A 47 -4.32 -6.39 -18.11
C ARG A 47 -3.98 -4.95 -17.71
N PRO A 48 -2.90 -4.72 -16.93
CA PRO A 48 -2.40 -3.38 -16.63
C PRO A 48 -1.99 -2.60 -17.88
N TYR A 49 -2.13 -1.28 -17.84
CA TYR A 49 -1.59 -0.41 -18.88
C TYR A 49 -0.06 -0.30 -18.77
N PRO A 50 0.65 -0.13 -19.90
CA PRO A 50 2.07 0.17 -19.85
C PRO A 50 2.32 1.53 -19.21
N ILE A 51 3.29 1.59 -18.30
CA ILE A 51 3.67 2.84 -17.62
C ILE A 51 4.90 3.44 -18.29
N PRO A 52 4.84 4.71 -18.75
CA PRO A 52 6.01 5.40 -19.28
C PRO A 52 7.14 5.46 -18.25
N LEU A 53 8.38 5.16 -18.68
CA LEU A 53 9.55 5.12 -17.81
C LEU A 53 9.73 6.40 -16.98
N LYS A 54 9.47 7.57 -17.59
CA LYS A 54 9.54 8.89 -16.95
C LYS A 54 8.62 9.06 -15.73
N LEU A 55 7.59 8.23 -15.58
CA LEU A 55 6.63 8.30 -14.47
C LEU A 55 6.89 7.25 -13.40
N GLN A 56 7.80 6.29 -13.61
CA GLN A 56 7.98 5.15 -12.71
C GLN A 56 8.43 5.58 -11.31
N GLU A 57 9.41 6.48 -11.21
CA GLU A 57 9.92 6.95 -9.92
C GLU A 57 8.84 7.67 -9.11
N ALA A 58 8.19 8.68 -9.70
CA ALA A 58 7.12 9.42 -9.05
C ALA A 58 5.89 8.55 -8.72
N LEU A 59 5.59 7.54 -9.54
CA LEU A 59 4.54 6.56 -9.25
C LEU A 59 4.93 5.67 -8.05
N ASN A 60 6.18 5.22 -7.99
CA ASN A 60 6.67 4.42 -6.86
C ASN A 60 6.59 5.22 -5.55
N GLU A 61 6.97 6.50 -5.55
CA GLU A 61 6.83 7.37 -4.38
C GLU A 61 5.38 7.46 -3.90
N GLU A 62 4.43 7.65 -4.81
CA GLU A 62 3.01 7.71 -4.46
C GLU A 62 2.50 6.36 -3.94
N ILE A 63 2.91 5.24 -4.53
CA ILE A 63 2.57 3.89 -4.02
C ILE A 63 3.12 3.69 -2.61
N GLN A 64 4.38 4.07 -2.35
CA GLN A 64 4.98 3.96 -1.02
C GLN A 64 4.25 4.83 0.01
N ARG A 65 3.85 6.04 -0.37
CA ARG A 65 3.03 6.91 0.48
C ARG A 65 1.67 6.28 0.80
N LEU A 66 0.98 5.72 -0.20
CA LEU A 66 -0.33 5.08 0.01
C LEU A 66 -0.23 3.81 0.87
N LEU A 67 0.86 3.05 0.74
CA LEU A 67 1.15 1.89 1.58
C LEU A 67 1.46 2.32 3.03
N SER A 68 2.28 3.35 3.22
CA SER A 68 2.63 3.84 4.56
C SER A 68 1.42 4.45 5.27
N GLU A 69 0.52 5.11 4.55
CA GLU A 69 -0.75 5.66 5.06
C GLU A 69 -1.87 4.60 5.21
N TRP A 70 -1.61 3.32 4.93
CA TRP A 70 -2.59 2.23 5.00
C TRP A 70 -3.85 2.45 4.12
N ILE A 71 -3.73 3.25 3.07
CA ILE A 71 -4.80 3.49 2.09
C ILE A 71 -4.92 2.29 1.14
N ILE A 72 -3.78 1.72 0.74
CA ILE A 72 -3.71 0.50 -0.08
C ILE A 72 -2.91 -0.58 0.65
N ARG A 73 -3.07 -1.82 0.21
CA ARG A 73 -2.35 -2.98 0.74
C ARG A 73 -2.09 -4.01 -0.35
N LYS A 74 -1.17 -4.94 -0.09
CA LYS A 74 -1.03 -6.14 -0.91
C LYS A 74 -2.34 -6.94 -0.89
N ALA A 75 -2.89 -7.21 -2.06
CA ALA A 75 -4.11 -8.00 -2.20
C ALA A 75 -3.86 -9.46 -1.78
N GLN A 76 -4.90 -10.09 -1.21
CA GLN A 76 -4.88 -11.52 -0.84
C GLN A 76 -5.47 -12.43 -1.92
N CYS A 77 -6.26 -11.87 -2.85
CA CYS A 77 -6.91 -12.56 -3.96
C CYS A 77 -6.50 -11.85 -5.25
N THR A 78 -6.17 -12.63 -6.28
CA THR A 78 -5.70 -12.14 -7.59
C THR A 78 -6.77 -12.26 -8.68
N ASP A 79 -7.99 -12.67 -8.33
CA ASP A 79 -9.04 -12.95 -9.31
C ASP A 79 -9.73 -11.68 -9.82
N TYR A 80 -9.62 -10.58 -9.05
CA TYR A 80 -10.12 -9.25 -9.42
C TYR A 80 -8.93 -8.33 -9.71
N ILE A 81 -8.76 -7.97 -10.98
CA ILE A 81 -7.69 -7.07 -11.42
C ILE A 81 -8.30 -6.01 -12.33
N SER A 82 -8.23 -4.76 -11.88
CA SER A 82 -8.49 -3.57 -12.69
C SER A 82 -7.17 -2.86 -12.98
N PRO A 83 -6.95 -2.35 -14.21
CA PRO A 83 -5.77 -1.58 -14.48
C PRO A 83 -5.85 -0.25 -13.71
N ALA A 84 -4.69 0.25 -13.31
CA ALA A 84 -4.56 1.57 -12.72
C ALA A 84 -3.51 2.36 -13.50
N TYR A 85 -3.68 3.67 -13.57
CA TYR A 85 -2.80 4.55 -14.32
C TYR A 85 -2.49 5.84 -13.54
N PRO A 86 -1.27 6.40 -13.71
CA PRO A 86 -0.89 7.65 -13.10
C PRO A 86 -1.49 8.84 -13.84
N ILE A 87 -2.04 9.78 -13.08
CA ILE A 87 -2.46 11.10 -13.56
C ILE A 87 -1.52 12.15 -12.95
N VAL A 88 -0.93 12.98 -13.80
CA VAL A 88 -0.09 14.10 -13.37
C VAL A 88 -0.98 15.27 -12.95
N LYS A 89 -0.85 15.70 -11.70
CA LYS A 89 -1.55 16.89 -11.17
C LYS A 89 -0.88 18.18 -11.67
N LYS A 90 -1.58 19.30 -11.55
CA LYS A 90 -1.04 20.65 -11.88
C LYS A 90 0.27 20.98 -11.14
N ASN A 91 0.49 20.41 -9.96
CA ASN A 91 1.70 20.61 -9.16
C ASN A 91 2.82 19.59 -9.44
N GLY A 92 2.70 18.80 -10.53
CA GLY A 92 3.69 17.80 -10.92
C GLY A 92 3.61 16.47 -10.16
N LYS A 93 2.83 16.38 -9.07
CA LYS A 93 2.66 15.12 -8.32
C LYS A 93 1.77 14.12 -9.06
N ILE A 94 1.97 12.85 -8.78
CA ILE A 94 1.14 11.76 -9.32
C ILE A 94 -0.10 11.53 -8.44
N LYS A 95 -1.22 11.18 -9.09
CA LYS A 95 -2.39 10.52 -8.51
C LYS A 95 -2.51 9.16 -9.18
N LEU A 96 -2.73 8.09 -8.41
CA LEU A 96 -3.11 6.80 -8.97
C LEU A 96 -4.63 6.78 -9.20
N ASP A 97 -5.08 6.38 -10.39
CA ASP A 97 -6.49 6.19 -10.71
C ASP A 97 -6.75 4.77 -11.20
N ALA A 98 -7.86 4.18 -10.79
CA ALA A 98 -8.22 2.79 -11.11
C ALA A 98 -9.41 2.76 -12.07
N ASP A 99 -9.31 1.93 -13.11
CA ASP A 99 -10.34 1.73 -14.12
C ASP A 99 -11.22 0.53 -13.75
N TYR A 100 -12.24 0.78 -12.93
CA TYR A 100 -13.19 -0.23 -12.47
C TYR A 100 -14.19 -0.59 -13.59
#